data_AF-A0A0F9SF51-F1
#
_entry.id   AF-A0A0F9SF51-F1
#
_cell.length_a   1.000
_cell.length_b   1.000
_cell.length_c   1.000
_cell.angle_alpha   90.00
_cell.angle_beta   90.00
_cell.angle_gamma   90.00
#
_symmetry.space_group_name_H-M   'P 1'
#
loop_
_entity.id
_entity.type
_entity.pdbx_description
1 polymer ?
#
loop_
_entity_poly.entity_id
_entity_poly.type
_entity_poly.pdbx_seq_one_letter_code
_entity_poly.pdbx_strand_id
1 'polypeptide(L)'
;MAELTYTFNNDGSLDVPVDGQSVRFVKESDLLAVKGVAEGKAKEWENEKAKSQSDLAEANRLREETHQSLLVAQAAKEQLVTQYSDYDTHKTRVGELETELGSAKEIVGKHEVELTNKMRLNLIARGASEETIKDKTLDQLRNLEEAAKLFGNGNKGGVPARYDGGQGSGGDGVPETPTDRARRILEEHDAKKGKVTV
;
A
#
# COMPACT_ATOMS: atom_id res chain seq x y z
N MET A 1 -24.04 97.59 22.07
CA MET A 1 -23.34 96.42 22.61
C MET A 1 -24.41 95.43 23.06
N ALA A 2 -24.40 94.20 22.56
CA ALA A 2 -25.36 93.19 23.01
C ALA A 2 -25.02 92.80 24.45
N GLU A 3 -26.02 92.79 25.34
CA GLU A 3 -25.85 92.25 26.69
C GLU A 3 -25.55 90.74 26.56
N LEU A 4 -24.40 90.31 27.08
CA LEU A 4 -24.13 88.88 27.26
C LEU A 4 -25.03 88.37 28.38
N THR A 5 -26.05 87.60 28.01
CA THR A 5 -26.92 86.92 28.98
C THR A 5 -26.23 85.65 29.46
N TYR A 6 -25.90 85.61 30.74
CA TYR A 6 -25.33 84.45 31.41
C TYR A 6 -26.45 83.64 32.06
N THR A 7 -26.61 82.37 31.68
CA THR A 7 -27.60 81.49 32.32
C THR A 7 -26.90 80.53 33.28
N PHE A 8 -27.16 80.71 34.58
CA PHE A 8 -26.69 79.79 35.61
C PHE A 8 -27.71 78.68 35.81
N ASN A 9 -27.26 77.44 35.65
CA ASN A 9 -28.10 76.25 35.79
C ASN A 9 -28.04 75.71 37.23
N ASN A 10 -29.08 74.97 37.63
CA ASN A 10 -29.18 74.39 38.99
C ASN A 10 -28.13 73.30 39.28
N ASP A 11 -27.44 72.79 38.26
CA ASP A 11 -26.32 71.85 38.38
C ASP A 11 -24.96 72.55 38.63
N GLY A 12 -24.94 73.90 38.61
CA GLY A 12 -23.73 74.69 38.75
C GLY A 12 -22.93 74.86 37.46
N SER A 13 -23.51 74.53 36.30
CA SER A 13 -22.98 74.89 34.99
C SER A 13 -23.41 76.31 34.56
N LEU A 14 -22.64 76.90 33.65
CA LEU A 14 -22.86 78.23 33.09
C LEU A 14 -22.98 78.14 31.57
N ASP A 15 -24.12 78.50 31.03
CA ASP A 15 -24.33 78.61 29.58
C ASP A 15 -24.01 80.06 29.13
N VAL A 16 -23.05 80.19 28.20
CA VAL A 16 -22.62 81.47 27.63
C VAL A 16 -22.79 81.46 26.11
N PRO A 17 -23.52 82.42 25.53
CA PRO A 17 -23.58 82.58 24.08
C PRO A 17 -22.27 83.17 23.56
N VAL A 18 -21.54 82.42 22.73
CA VAL A 18 -20.33 82.85 22.02
C VAL A 18 -20.54 82.62 20.53
N ASP A 19 -20.43 83.67 19.71
CA ASP A 19 -20.57 83.61 18.23
C ASP A 19 -21.82 82.87 17.72
N GLY A 20 -22.96 83.05 18.41
CA GLY A 20 -24.24 82.42 18.05
C GLY A 20 -24.38 80.95 18.48
N GLN A 21 -23.41 80.40 19.19
CA GLN A 21 -23.45 79.06 19.79
C GLN A 21 -23.49 79.16 21.32
N SER A 22 -24.27 78.29 21.97
CA SER A 22 -24.28 78.21 23.44
C SER A 22 -23.15 77.29 23.90
N VAL A 23 -22.18 77.85 24.62
CA VAL A 23 -21.09 77.10 25.23
C VAL A 23 -21.40 76.88 26.70
N ARG A 24 -21.47 75.60 27.11
CA ARG A 24 -21.69 75.21 28.50
C ARG A 24 -20.36 75.03 29.24
N PHE A 25 -20.13 75.83 30.27
CA PHE A 25 -19.03 75.68 31.20
C PHE A 25 -19.48 74.83 32.39
N VAL A 26 -18.75 73.75 32.66
CA VAL A 26 -19.03 72.80 33.76
C VAL A 26 -17.89 72.87 34.77
N LYS A 27 -18.14 72.45 36.01
CA LYS A 27 -17.09 72.39 37.04
C LYS A 27 -15.97 71.44 36.60
N GLU A 28 -14.73 71.83 36.88
CA GLU A 28 -13.54 71.04 36.54
C GLU A 28 -13.58 69.63 37.17
N SER A 29 -14.15 69.50 38.39
CA SER A 29 -14.38 68.21 39.06
C SER A 29 -15.21 67.24 38.23
N ASP A 30 -16.23 67.75 37.54
CA ASP A 30 -17.17 66.93 36.77
C ASP A 30 -16.52 66.49 35.45
N LEU A 31 -15.72 67.36 34.84
CA LEU A 31 -14.89 67.03 33.68
C LEU A 31 -13.83 65.97 34.02
N LEU A 32 -13.18 66.09 35.18
CA LEU A 32 -12.22 65.10 35.67
C LEU A 32 -12.89 63.74 35.96
N ALA A 33 -14.08 63.74 36.54
CA ALA A 33 -14.84 62.52 36.80
C ALA A 33 -15.24 61.81 35.49
N VAL A 34 -15.76 62.55 34.50
CA VAL A 34 -16.10 62.00 33.18
C VAL A 34 -14.86 61.47 32.47
N LYS A 35 -13.74 62.19 32.53
CA LYS A 35 -12.45 61.73 31.97
C LYS A 35 -11.97 60.44 32.63
N GLY A 36 -12.02 60.35 33.96
CA GLY A 36 -11.65 59.13 34.69
C GLY A 36 -12.50 57.91 34.33
N VAL A 37 -13.82 58.10 34.18
CA VAL A 37 -14.74 57.05 33.71
C VAL A 37 -14.45 56.64 32.27
N ALA A 38 -14.18 57.61 31.39
CA ALA A 38 -13.85 57.33 29.99
C ALA A 38 -12.52 56.59 29.84
N GLU A 39 -11.49 56.98 30.60
CA GLU A 39 -10.19 56.28 30.64
C GLU A 39 -10.31 54.87 31.22
N GLY A 40 -11.15 54.68 32.24
CA GLY A 40 -11.46 53.36 32.80
C GLY A 40 -12.09 52.43 31.76
N LYS A 41 -13.13 52.92 31.06
CA LYS A 41 -13.76 52.17 29.96
C LYS A 41 -12.79 51.89 28.82
N ALA A 42 -11.95 52.85 28.43
CA ALA A 42 -10.97 52.64 27.37
C ALA A 42 -10.00 51.49 27.70
N LYS A 43 -9.54 51.40 28.96
CA LYS A 43 -8.70 50.29 29.43
C LYS A 43 -9.45 48.96 29.45
N GLU A 44 -10.73 48.95 29.85
CA GLU A 44 -11.56 47.74 29.78
C GLU A 44 -11.70 47.24 28.33
N TRP A 45 -11.98 48.12 27.38
CA TRP A 45 -12.06 47.78 25.96
C TRP A 45 -10.71 47.27 25.40
N GLU A 46 -9.59 47.87 25.79
CA GLU A 46 -8.26 47.36 25.41
C GLU A 46 -8.01 45.95 25.97
N ASN A 47 -8.36 45.71 27.23
CA ASN A 47 -8.23 44.40 27.86
C ASN A 47 -9.12 43.34 27.19
N GLU A 48 -10.38 43.67 26.89
CA GLU A 48 -11.29 42.77 26.17
C GLU A 48 -10.82 42.49 24.75
N LYS A 49 -10.26 43.49 24.05
CA LYS A 49 -9.68 43.32 22.73
C LYS A 49 -8.46 42.40 22.77
N ALA A 50 -7.56 42.60 23.74
CA ALA A 50 -6.39 41.74 23.92
C ALA A 50 -6.81 40.29 24.24
N LYS A 51 -7.80 40.11 25.11
CA LYS A 51 -8.37 38.79 25.42
C LYS A 51 -8.99 38.13 24.20
N SER A 52 -9.83 38.85 23.46
CA SER A 52 -10.48 38.34 22.24
C SER A 52 -9.47 37.96 21.16
N GLN A 53 -8.36 38.71 21.02
CA GLN A 53 -7.26 38.37 20.11
C GLN A 53 -6.54 37.08 20.55
N SER A 54 -6.32 36.92 21.86
CA SER A 54 -5.75 35.68 22.42
C SER A 54 -6.66 34.48 22.19
N ASP A 55 -7.96 34.62 22.49
CA ASP A 55 -8.95 33.55 22.33
C ASP A 55 -9.07 33.14 20.85
N LEU A 56 -9.01 34.10 19.92
CA LEU A 56 -9.04 33.81 18.48
C LEU A 56 -7.77 33.11 17.99
N ALA A 57 -6.60 33.47 18.53
CA ALA A 57 -5.35 32.77 18.25
C ALA A 57 -5.38 31.32 18.76
N GLU A 58 -5.91 31.10 19.97
CA GLU A 58 -6.04 29.76 20.55
C GLU A 58 -7.06 28.90 19.80
N ALA A 59 -8.21 29.47 19.44
CA ALA A 59 -9.22 28.79 18.63
C ALA A 59 -8.67 28.37 17.25
N ASN A 60 -7.89 29.24 16.60
CA ASN A 60 -7.23 28.90 15.34
C ASN A 60 -6.19 27.79 15.51
N ARG A 61 -5.41 27.82 16.60
CA ARG A 61 -4.45 26.76 16.93
C ARG A 61 -5.14 25.41 17.10
N LEU A 62 -6.22 25.36 17.89
CA LEU A 62 -7.01 24.14 18.11
C LEU A 62 -7.68 23.64 16.83
N ARG A 63 -8.19 24.55 15.99
CA ARG A 63 -8.76 24.20 14.68
C ARG A 63 -7.71 23.56 13.76
N GLU A 64 -6.49 24.10 13.76
CA GLU A 64 -5.40 23.58 12.94
C GLU A 64 -4.94 22.20 13.44
N GLU A 65 -4.77 22.04 14.76
CA GLU A 65 -4.40 20.74 15.37
C GLU A 65 -5.45 19.66 15.08
N THR A 66 -6.74 20.00 15.24
CA THR A 66 -7.83 19.06 14.94
C THR A 66 -7.92 18.73 13.44
N HIS A 67 -7.71 19.71 12.57
CA HIS A 67 -7.69 19.48 11.13
C HIS A 67 -6.54 18.55 10.71
N GLN A 68 -5.34 18.78 11.22
CA GLN A 68 -4.17 17.93 10.94
C GLN A 68 -4.39 16.50 11.44
N SER A 69 -4.92 16.33 12.65
CA SER A 69 -5.29 15.02 13.19
C SER A 69 -6.30 14.30 12.29
N LEU A 70 -7.31 15.02 11.79
CA LEU A 70 -8.34 14.48 10.90
C LEU A 70 -7.76 14.05 9.55
N LEU A 71 -6.85 14.83 8.98
CA LEU A 71 -6.14 14.46 7.74
C LEU A 71 -5.30 13.20 7.92
N VAL A 72 -4.57 13.07 9.04
CA VAL A 72 -3.78 11.87 9.35
C VAL A 72 -4.70 10.65 9.50
N ALA A 73 -5.80 10.79 10.23
CA ALA A 73 -6.77 9.71 10.40
C ALA A 73 -7.42 9.28 9.07
N GLN A 74 -7.72 10.24 8.19
CA GLN A 74 -8.28 9.97 6.88
C GLN A 74 -7.26 9.25 5.97
N ALA A 75 -6.01 9.71 5.95
CA ALA A 75 -4.94 9.05 5.20
C ALA A 75 -4.71 7.61 5.67
N ALA A 76 -4.71 7.37 7.00
CA ALA A 76 -4.61 6.02 7.56
C ALA A 76 -5.78 5.12 7.14
N LYS A 77 -7.00 5.66 7.12
CA LYS A 77 -8.19 4.93 6.66
C LYS A 77 -8.11 4.58 5.18
N GLU A 78 -7.69 5.51 4.33
CA GLU A 78 -7.52 5.27 2.89
C GLU A 78 -6.49 4.18 2.63
N GLN A 79 -5.34 4.21 3.33
CA GLN A 79 -4.34 3.13 3.24
C GLN A 79 -4.90 1.77 3.65
N LEU A 80 -5.71 1.72 4.71
CA LEU A 80 -6.36 0.49 5.18
C LEU A 80 -7.34 -0.07 4.15
N VAL A 81 -8.11 0.81 3.49
CA VAL A 81 -9.04 0.42 2.42
C VAL A 81 -8.29 -0.16 1.22
N THR A 82 -7.17 0.45 0.82
CA THR A 82 -6.33 -0.07 -0.28
C THR A 82 -5.72 -1.43 0.07
N GLN A 83 -5.21 -1.61 1.30
CA GLN A 83 -4.70 -2.92 1.72
C GLN A 83 -5.79 -4.00 1.74
N TYR A 84 -7.03 -3.62 2.10
CA TYR A 84 -8.14 -4.55 2.18
C TYR A 84 -8.76 -4.86 0.81
N SER A 85 -8.70 -3.93 -0.16
CA SER A 85 -9.23 -4.18 -1.51
C SER A 85 -8.51 -5.33 -2.22
N ASP A 86 -7.24 -5.55 -1.88
CA ASP A 86 -6.44 -6.62 -2.48
C ASP A 86 -6.66 -7.98 -1.79
N TYR A 87 -7.35 -8.02 -0.64
CA TYR A 87 -7.55 -9.24 0.13
C TYR A 87 -8.32 -10.32 -0.63
N ASP A 88 -9.44 -9.97 -1.29
CA ASP A 88 -10.24 -10.94 -2.05
C ASP A 88 -9.47 -11.45 -3.29
N THR A 89 -8.66 -10.58 -3.91
CA THR A 89 -7.76 -10.96 -5.01
C THR A 89 -6.71 -11.95 -4.54
N HIS A 90 -6.05 -11.68 -3.40
CA HIS A 90 -5.07 -12.59 -2.80
C HIS A 90 -5.69 -13.92 -2.39
N LYS A 91 -6.88 -13.89 -1.76
CA LYS A 91 -7.61 -15.10 -1.37
C LYS A 91 -7.94 -15.98 -2.57
N THR A 92 -8.43 -15.37 -3.65
CA THR A 92 -8.72 -16.09 -4.90
C THR A 92 -7.45 -16.69 -5.48
N ARG A 93 -6.35 -15.90 -5.53
CA ARG A 93 -5.08 -16.36 -6.06
C ARG A 93 -4.48 -17.51 -5.26
N VAL A 94 -4.61 -17.50 -3.94
CA VAL A 94 -4.16 -18.61 -3.09
C VAL A 94 -4.95 -19.89 -3.40
N GLY A 95 -6.28 -19.81 -3.54
CA GLY A 95 -7.09 -20.98 -3.90
C GLY A 95 -6.75 -21.55 -5.29
N GLU A 96 -6.48 -20.69 -6.28
CA GLU A 96 -5.98 -21.10 -7.59
C GLU A 96 -4.65 -21.85 -7.48
N LEU A 97 -3.69 -21.27 -6.74
CA LEU A 97 -2.36 -21.87 -6.54
C LEU A 97 -2.43 -23.21 -5.80
N GLU A 98 -3.32 -23.35 -4.81
CA GLU A 98 -3.56 -24.63 -4.13
C GLU A 98 -4.12 -25.69 -5.09
N THR A 99 -5.01 -25.29 -5.99
CA THR A 99 -5.59 -26.17 -7.01
C THR A 99 -4.56 -26.59 -8.06
N GLU A 100 -3.75 -25.64 -8.54
CA GLU A 100 -2.63 -25.89 -9.45
C GLU A 100 -1.60 -26.83 -8.81
N LEU A 101 -1.26 -26.60 -7.53
CA LEU A 101 -0.34 -27.46 -6.79
C LEU A 101 -0.88 -28.88 -6.60
N GLY A 102 -2.18 -29.01 -6.29
CA GLY A 102 -2.85 -30.32 -6.21
C GLY A 102 -2.77 -31.07 -7.54
N SER A 103 -3.09 -30.39 -8.63
CA SER A 103 -3.02 -30.95 -10.00
C SER A 103 -1.59 -31.35 -10.38
N ALA A 104 -0.60 -30.52 -10.05
CA ALA A 104 0.81 -30.82 -10.30
C ALA A 104 1.29 -32.05 -9.52
N LYS A 105 0.90 -32.19 -8.24
CA LYS A 105 1.21 -33.37 -7.42
C LYS A 105 0.61 -34.65 -8.00
N GLU A 106 -0.62 -34.58 -8.51
CA GLU A 106 -1.26 -35.73 -9.17
C GLU A 106 -0.51 -36.14 -10.44
N ILE A 107 -0.14 -35.18 -11.29
CA ILE A 107 0.63 -35.43 -12.52
C ILE A 107 1.99 -36.04 -12.19
N VAL A 108 2.71 -35.48 -11.20
CA VAL A 108 4.00 -36.02 -10.76
C VAL A 108 3.84 -37.46 -10.27
N GLY A 109 2.84 -37.75 -9.43
CA GLY A 109 2.58 -39.11 -8.96
C GLY A 109 2.28 -40.08 -10.11
N LYS A 110 1.50 -39.66 -11.12
CA LYS A 110 1.26 -40.47 -12.33
C LYS A 110 2.54 -40.75 -13.10
N HIS A 111 3.36 -39.73 -13.34
CA HIS A 111 4.64 -39.88 -14.03
C HIS A 111 5.64 -40.75 -13.25
N GLU A 112 5.68 -40.65 -11.93
CA GLU A 112 6.53 -41.50 -11.08
C GLU A 112 6.12 -42.97 -11.17
N VAL A 113 4.82 -43.26 -11.14
CA VAL A 113 4.31 -44.63 -11.32
C VAL A 113 4.63 -45.15 -12.73
N GLU A 114 4.38 -44.34 -13.76
CA GLU A 114 4.67 -44.72 -15.14
C GLU A 114 6.16 -45.00 -15.36
N LEU A 115 7.02 -44.12 -14.84
CA LEU A 115 8.46 -44.28 -14.92
C LEU A 115 8.94 -45.51 -14.16
N THR A 116 8.42 -45.74 -12.95
CA THR A 116 8.72 -46.95 -12.15
C THR A 116 8.35 -48.21 -12.93
N ASN A 117 7.17 -48.25 -13.56
CA ASN A 117 6.72 -49.38 -14.36
C ASN A 117 7.60 -49.59 -15.59
N LYS A 118 7.93 -48.52 -16.32
CA LYS A 118 8.85 -48.57 -17.47
C LYS A 118 10.23 -49.11 -17.08
N MET A 119 10.77 -48.67 -15.95
CA MET A 119 12.06 -49.16 -15.44
C MET A 119 12.00 -50.63 -15.03
N ARG A 120 10.93 -51.07 -14.36
CA ARG A 120 10.73 -52.49 -14.04
C ARG A 120 10.70 -53.37 -15.29
N LEU A 121 9.90 -52.97 -16.29
CA LEU A 121 9.81 -53.69 -17.57
C LEU A 121 11.18 -53.76 -18.27
N ASN A 122 11.95 -52.67 -18.27
CA ASN A 122 13.28 -52.64 -18.87
C ASN A 122 14.26 -53.59 -18.14
N LEU A 123 14.25 -53.60 -16.81
CA LEU A 123 15.07 -54.49 -16.00
C LEU A 123 14.67 -55.97 -16.19
N ILE A 124 13.37 -56.28 -16.26
CA ILE A 124 12.89 -57.64 -16.58
C ILE A 124 13.36 -58.08 -17.97
N ALA A 125 13.23 -57.20 -18.97
CA ALA A 125 13.72 -57.49 -20.32
C ALA A 125 15.24 -57.73 -20.36
N ARG A 126 15.99 -57.12 -19.43
CA ARG A 126 17.41 -57.35 -19.21
C ARG A 126 17.71 -58.53 -18.27
N GLY A 127 16.72 -59.33 -17.88
CA GLY A 127 16.90 -60.57 -17.11
C GLY A 127 16.84 -60.43 -15.59
N ALA A 128 16.40 -59.28 -15.05
CA ALA A 128 16.08 -59.18 -13.63
C ALA A 128 14.83 -60.01 -13.29
N SER A 129 14.83 -60.68 -12.14
CA SER A 129 13.64 -61.39 -11.65
C SER A 129 12.56 -60.39 -11.26
N GLU A 130 11.33 -60.64 -11.70
CA GLU A 130 10.17 -59.81 -11.36
C GLU A 130 9.94 -59.74 -9.84
N GLU A 131 10.15 -60.86 -9.14
CA GLU A 131 10.03 -60.92 -7.68
C GLU A 131 11.05 -60.05 -6.96
N THR A 132 12.22 -59.82 -7.55
CA THR A 132 13.28 -59.04 -6.90
C THR A 132 13.12 -57.54 -7.11
N ILE A 133 12.28 -57.09 -8.05
CA ILE A 133 12.13 -55.66 -8.39
C ILE A 133 10.73 -55.08 -8.15
N LYS A 134 9.72 -55.92 -7.90
CA LYS A 134 8.32 -55.49 -7.73
C LYS A 134 8.10 -54.49 -6.59
N ASP A 135 8.87 -54.61 -5.50
CA ASP A 135 8.72 -53.77 -4.31
C ASP A 135 9.78 -52.65 -4.22
N LYS A 136 10.60 -52.50 -5.26
CA LYS A 136 11.65 -51.47 -5.29
C LYS A 136 11.09 -50.11 -5.70
N THR A 137 11.60 -49.08 -5.04
CA THR A 137 11.30 -47.67 -5.37
C THR A 137 11.99 -47.26 -6.67
N LEU A 138 11.55 -46.16 -7.28
CA LEU A 138 12.13 -45.62 -8.50
C LEU A 138 13.65 -45.43 -8.40
N ASP A 139 14.14 -44.86 -7.31
CA ASP A 139 15.59 -44.63 -7.11
C ASP A 139 16.36 -45.94 -6.93
N GLN A 140 15.77 -46.94 -6.27
CA GLN A 140 16.37 -48.26 -6.17
C GLN A 140 16.45 -48.97 -7.53
N LEU A 141 15.44 -48.78 -8.39
CA LEU A 141 15.44 -49.29 -9.76
C LEU A 141 16.48 -48.56 -10.62
N ARG A 142 16.67 -47.24 -10.45
CA ARG A 142 17.74 -46.47 -11.12
C ARG A 142 19.12 -46.97 -10.75
N ASN A 143 19.39 -47.14 -9.47
CA ASN A 143 20.67 -47.68 -9.00
C ASN A 143 20.94 -49.09 -9.53
N LEU A 144 19.90 -49.93 -9.64
CA LEU A 144 20.02 -51.25 -10.25
C LEU A 144 20.27 -51.18 -11.76
N GLU A 145 19.63 -50.24 -12.47
CA GLU A 145 19.86 -50.05 -13.89
C GLU A 145 21.29 -49.56 -14.18
N GLU A 146 21.79 -48.63 -13.36
CA GLU A 146 23.17 -48.14 -13.45
C GLU A 146 24.18 -49.23 -13.08
N ALA A 147 23.92 -50.00 -12.03
CA ALA A 147 24.73 -51.17 -11.68
C ALA A 147 24.71 -52.21 -12.82
N ALA A 148 23.56 -52.49 -13.42
CA ALA A 148 23.46 -53.41 -14.56
C ALA A 148 24.19 -52.92 -15.81
N LYS A 149 24.29 -51.59 -16.01
CA LYS A 149 25.11 -50.97 -17.07
C LYS A 149 26.60 -51.10 -16.78
N LEU A 150 27.02 -50.94 -15.52
CA LEU A 150 28.43 -50.99 -15.08
C LEU A 150 28.97 -52.42 -14.98
N PHE A 151 28.16 -53.37 -14.52
CA PHE A 151 28.55 -54.78 -14.33
C PHE A 151 28.30 -55.67 -15.55
N GLY A 152 27.81 -55.10 -16.65
CA GLY A 152 27.81 -55.75 -17.96
C GLY A 152 26.96 -57.02 -18.02
N ASN A 153 25.68 -56.86 -18.33
CA ASN A 153 24.95 -57.95 -18.97
C ASN A 153 25.44 -58.09 -20.42
N GLY A 154 26.64 -58.66 -20.57
CA GLY A 154 27.30 -58.96 -21.83
C GLY A 154 26.72 -60.16 -22.57
N ASN A 155 25.45 -60.53 -22.39
CA ASN A 155 24.85 -61.63 -23.15
C ASN A 155 23.31 -61.54 -23.20
N LYS A 156 22.81 -60.68 -24.10
CA LYS A 156 21.71 -60.93 -25.04
C LYS A 156 21.48 -59.64 -25.84
N GLY A 157 21.73 -59.73 -27.14
CA GLY A 157 21.78 -58.59 -28.06
C GLY A 157 20.51 -57.76 -28.06
N GLY A 158 20.58 -56.58 -27.45
CA GLY A 158 19.77 -55.45 -27.85
C GLY A 158 20.56 -54.71 -28.91
N VAL A 159 20.08 -54.71 -30.15
CA VAL A 159 20.46 -53.71 -31.15
C VAL A 159 20.47 -52.36 -30.43
N PRO A 160 21.57 -51.59 -30.46
CA PRO A 160 21.57 -50.26 -29.87
C PRO A 160 20.37 -49.52 -30.47
N ALA A 161 19.54 -48.90 -29.63
CA ALA A 161 18.43 -48.09 -30.12
C ALA A 161 18.99 -47.15 -31.19
N ARG A 162 18.63 -47.39 -32.45
CA ARG A 162 18.92 -46.47 -33.52
C ARG A 162 18.08 -45.25 -33.21
N TYR A 163 18.69 -44.28 -32.55
CA TYR A 163 18.33 -42.90 -32.82
C TYR A 163 18.73 -42.71 -34.28
N ASP A 164 17.75 -42.88 -35.17
CA ASP A 164 17.88 -42.51 -36.57
C ASP A 164 18.05 -40.98 -36.62
N GLY A 165 19.28 -40.55 -36.37
CA GLY A 165 19.81 -39.31 -36.87
C GLY A 165 19.99 -39.46 -38.38
N GLY A 166 19.09 -38.85 -39.13
CA GLY A 166 19.09 -38.78 -40.58
C GLY A 166 17.84 -39.44 -41.15
N GLN A 167 16.91 -38.77 -41.84
CA GLN A 167 17.12 -37.61 -42.68
C GLN A 167 15.75 -36.97 -42.99
N GLY A 168 15.52 -35.78 -42.45
CA GLY A 168 14.47 -34.86 -42.86
C GLY A 168 15.06 -33.46 -42.75
N SER A 169 15.63 -32.98 -43.86
CA SER A 169 16.25 -31.66 -43.93
C SER A 169 15.22 -30.55 -43.76
N GLY A 170 15.53 -29.57 -42.90
CA GLY A 170 15.02 -28.20 -43.02
C GLY A 170 14.56 -27.56 -41.71
N GLY A 171 15.44 -26.76 -41.11
CA GLY A 171 15.06 -25.72 -40.13
C GLY A 171 15.90 -25.72 -38.86
N ASP A 172 16.72 -24.69 -38.70
CA ASP A 172 17.49 -24.39 -37.48
C ASP A 172 16.68 -24.54 -36.19
N GLY A 173 17.29 -25.15 -35.18
CA GLY A 173 16.74 -25.20 -33.84
C GLY A 173 17.64 -26.01 -32.90
N VAL A 174 18.63 -25.35 -32.30
CA VAL A 174 19.32 -25.89 -31.12
C VAL A 174 18.25 -26.28 -30.08
N PRO A 175 18.28 -27.50 -29.53
CA PRO A 175 17.30 -27.91 -28.53
C PRO A 175 17.39 -26.97 -27.32
N GLU A 176 16.31 -26.23 -27.07
CA GLU A 176 16.19 -25.20 -26.04
C GLU A 176 16.58 -25.79 -24.67
N THR A 177 17.68 -25.31 -24.10
CA THR A 177 18.17 -25.81 -22.81
C THR A 177 17.14 -25.46 -21.73
N PRO A 178 17.09 -26.21 -20.60
CA PRO A 178 16.18 -25.88 -19.50
C PRO A 178 16.29 -24.41 -19.03
N THR A 179 17.50 -23.85 -19.12
CA THR A 179 17.81 -22.45 -18.87
C THR A 179 17.18 -21.48 -19.87
N ASP A 180 17.20 -21.80 -21.16
CA ASP A 180 16.59 -20.96 -22.20
C ASP A 180 15.07 -20.96 -22.06
N ARG A 181 14.50 -22.12 -21.72
CA ARG A 181 13.06 -22.28 -21.46
C ARG A 181 12.60 -21.48 -20.24
N ALA A 182 13.39 -21.49 -19.17
CA ALA A 182 13.12 -20.70 -17.97
C ALA A 182 13.20 -19.20 -18.25
N ARG A 183 14.17 -18.75 -19.05
CA ARG A 183 14.31 -17.34 -19.46
C ARG A 183 13.12 -16.89 -20.31
N ARG A 184 12.68 -17.70 -21.27
CA ARG A 184 11.50 -17.40 -22.10
C ARG A 184 10.22 -17.29 -21.28
N ILE A 185 10.00 -18.17 -20.31
CA ILE A 185 8.82 -18.11 -19.42
C ILE A 185 8.83 -16.81 -18.58
N LEU A 186 9.99 -16.36 -18.12
CA LEU A 186 10.16 -15.08 -17.41
C LEU A 186 9.88 -13.88 -18.33
N GLU A 187 10.41 -13.88 -19.55
CA GLU A 187 10.17 -12.81 -20.54
C GLU A 187 8.70 -12.75 -20.98
N GLU A 188 8.04 -13.90 -21.17
CA GLU A 188 6.59 -13.98 -21.48
C GLU A 188 5.71 -13.49 -20.32
N HIS A 189 6.14 -13.76 -19.07
CA HIS A 189 5.44 -13.29 -17.88
C HIS A 189 5.58 -11.77 -17.69
N ASP A 190 6.75 -11.20 -17.95
CA ASP A 190 6.98 -9.75 -17.89
C ASP A 190 6.32 -9.00 -19.05
N ALA A 191 6.28 -9.59 -20.25
CA ALA A 191 5.54 -9.05 -21.39
C ALA A 191 4.02 -9.03 -21.17
N LYS A 192 3.47 -9.97 -20.38
CA LYS A 192 2.06 -9.96 -19.97
C LYS A 192 1.76 -8.90 -18.90
N LYS A 193 2.70 -8.60 -18.00
CA LYS A 193 2.55 -7.50 -17.03
C LYS A 193 2.69 -6.12 -17.68
N GLY A 194 3.44 -6.00 -18.77
CA GLY A 194 3.58 -4.75 -19.54
C GLY A 194 2.41 -4.39 -20.47
N LYS A 195 1.39 -5.26 -20.62
CA LYS A 195 0.21 -4.99 -21.48
C LYS A 195 -1.04 -4.55 -20.71
N VAL A 196 -0.97 -4.38 -19.39
CA VAL A 196 -2.05 -3.73 -18.61
C VAL A 196 -1.68 -2.25 -18.42
N THR A 197 -1.56 -1.51 -19.52
CA THR A 197 -1.67 -0.04 -19.55
C THR A 197 -1.86 0.41 -20.99
N VAL A 198 -3.12 0.58 -21.38
CA VAL A 198 -3.81 1.80 -21.87
C VAL A 198 -5.22 1.35 -22.25
#